data_AF-A0A2N4U4S4-F1
#
_entry.id   AF-A0A2N4U4S4-F1
#
_cell.length_a   1.000
_cell.length_b   1.000
_cell.length_c   1.000
_cell.angle_alpha   90.00
_cell.angle_beta   90.00
_cell.angle_gamma   90.00
#
_symmetry.space_group_name_H-M   'P 1'
#
loop_
_entity.id
_entity.type
_entity.pdbx_description
1 polymer ?
#
loop_
_entity_poly.entity_id
_entity_poly.type
_entity_poly.pdbx_seq_one_letter_code
_entity_poly.pdbx_strand_id
1 'polypeptide(L)'
;MSAEATDIAPPPAAPVPLRIKRLALTDFRAFPGPAPAHFDLDGKNLLVYGENGAGKSSVFHALSDIFSLKRSRSLRVYKNVFSGEPETSCAVEVEFNDGAPSAKWFMQAGSGAIGAAPFGSHAIGGATSARERHPATVAGGNDTRVTQAALRRAALDYRALLDTNYKQGDGAINLFDIALEKLLVDFPVTVAGGTTQTIGELWRAVEQAKPAKHTKTALTKVNQACADFNSGFNQALVALHPLVGALLGDLIGTDVAVAPFAFGGVTYTAAYYKRDREIAGRSLTLSVSYRNHTLSIPQHFLNEARLSALGLAIYLAGRLACTPTANATALKLLVLDDVLIGLDHSNRLPMLDVLNTKFADWQIVLLTHDRNWFDLARSHLPDANWKCVEVYEGNGAATAPIPIVRPTQNRPARALLDKAKELVQTPYVEAAANYARQAFELGVRTACELKKIEMRYCTDPKAHQAQDFLDKLKQWPGSASVSKADWDAALARLEMLKNVVMNPYSHPSAPNIPKQEVEQAIAAVDDFLKLAAKK
;
A
#
# COMPACT_ATOMS: atom_id res chain seq x y z
N MET A 1 33.53 -21.41 -50.07
CA MET A 1 32.60 -20.28 -49.79
C MET A 1 32.02 -20.54 -48.42
N SER A 2 32.63 -19.94 -47.40
CA SER A 2 32.18 -20.07 -46.01
C SER A 2 31.16 -18.96 -45.76
N ALA A 3 29.93 -19.34 -45.45
CA ALA A 3 28.87 -18.39 -45.12
C ALA A 3 29.12 -17.82 -43.72
N GLU A 4 29.34 -16.50 -43.66
CA GLU A 4 29.36 -15.73 -42.41
C GLU A 4 28.00 -15.81 -41.74
N ALA A 5 27.98 -16.32 -40.51
CA ALA A 5 26.84 -16.22 -39.63
C ALA A 5 26.75 -14.76 -39.15
N THR A 6 25.73 -14.04 -39.64
CA THR A 6 25.38 -12.70 -39.15
C THR A 6 24.93 -12.80 -37.70
N ASP A 7 25.74 -12.20 -36.82
CA ASP A 7 25.48 -12.05 -35.39
C ASP A 7 24.26 -11.13 -35.19
N ILE A 8 23.10 -11.72 -34.85
CA ILE A 8 21.88 -10.97 -34.56
C ILE A 8 22.03 -10.40 -33.16
N ALA A 9 22.23 -9.09 -33.07
CA ALA A 9 22.29 -8.37 -31.81
C ALA A 9 21.07 -8.73 -30.92
N PRO A 10 21.28 -9.01 -29.62
CA PRO A 10 20.19 -9.36 -28.73
C PRO A 10 19.15 -8.23 -28.70
N PRO A 11 17.85 -8.56 -28.58
CA PRO A 11 16.79 -7.56 -28.57
C PRO A 11 17.04 -6.53 -27.45
N PRO A 12 16.73 -5.24 -27.68
CA PRO A 12 16.92 -4.20 -26.67
C PRO A 12 16.17 -4.58 -25.39
N ALA A 13 16.85 -4.44 -24.25
CA ALA A 13 16.27 -4.72 -22.94
C ALA A 13 14.96 -3.93 -22.77
N ALA A 14 13.91 -4.62 -22.30
CA ALA A 14 12.62 -3.98 -22.03
C ALA A 14 12.83 -2.78 -21.08
N PRO A 15 12.18 -1.63 -21.34
CA PRO A 15 12.42 -0.43 -20.56
C PRO A 15 11.99 -0.64 -19.11
N VAL A 16 12.89 -0.32 -18.18
CA VAL A 16 12.67 -0.53 -16.73
C VAL A 16 11.56 0.42 -16.26
N PRO A 17 10.51 -0.08 -15.59
CA PRO A 17 9.45 0.78 -15.08
C PRO A 17 9.99 1.70 -13.97
N LEU A 18 9.45 2.91 -13.91
CA LEU A 18 9.76 3.86 -12.85
C LEU A 18 9.22 3.32 -11.52
N ARG A 19 10.09 3.28 -10.50
CA ARG A 19 9.77 2.82 -9.15
C ARG A 19 10.34 3.79 -8.13
N ILE A 20 9.64 3.94 -7.00
CA ILE A 20 10.12 4.61 -5.81
C ILE A 20 11.25 3.78 -5.22
N LYS A 21 12.42 4.40 -5.05
CA LYS A 21 13.57 3.84 -4.38
C LYS A 21 13.56 4.19 -2.89
N ARG A 22 13.21 5.43 -2.56
CA ARG A 22 13.16 5.92 -1.18
C ARG A 22 12.08 6.98 -1.01
N LEU A 23 11.40 6.93 0.14
CA LEU A 23 10.57 8.00 0.67
C LEU A 23 11.30 8.61 1.89
N ALA A 24 11.41 9.93 1.95
CA ALA A 24 11.95 10.65 3.09
C ALA A 24 10.92 11.65 3.64
N LEU A 25 10.75 11.65 4.97
CA LEU A 25 9.82 12.51 5.69
C LEU A 25 10.61 13.40 6.65
N THR A 26 10.53 14.71 6.48
CA THR A 26 11.18 15.70 7.36
C THR A 26 10.13 16.62 7.96
N ASP A 27 10.10 16.70 9.29
CA ASP A 27 9.18 17.54 10.04
C ASP A 27 7.70 17.37 9.61
N PHE A 28 7.32 16.11 9.35
CA PHE A 28 6.05 15.73 8.73
C PHE A 28 5.25 14.75 9.63
N ARG A 29 4.09 15.21 10.07
CA ARG A 29 3.14 14.51 10.95
C ARG A 29 3.86 13.90 12.15
N ALA A 30 3.89 12.57 12.25
CA ALA A 30 4.51 11.89 13.38
C ALA A 30 6.04 11.99 13.38
N PHE A 31 6.69 12.38 12.29
CA PHE A 31 8.15 12.40 12.14
C PHE A 31 8.70 13.82 12.33
N PRO A 32 9.28 14.17 13.49
CA PRO A 32 9.84 15.50 13.72
C PRO A 32 11.12 15.72 12.91
N GLY A 33 11.39 16.97 12.53
CA GLY A 33 12.66 17.36 11.92
C GLY A 33 13.78 17.60 12.95
N PRO A 34 14.96 18.06 12.51
CA PRO A 34 15.33 18.38 11.12
C PRO A 34 15.84 17.16 10.32
N ALA A 35 16.16 16.05 10.99
CA ALA A 35 16.63 14.84 10.31
C ALA A 35 15.47 14.09 9.63
N PRO A 36 15.60 13.66 8.37
CA PRO A 36 14.57 12.89 7.69
C PRO A 36 14.47 11.46 8.26
N ALA A 37 13.24 10.97 8.37
CA ALA A 37 12.98 9.53 8.47
C ALA A 37 12.94 8.92 7.06
N HIS A 38 13.63 7.80 6.86
CA HIS A 38 13.75 7.13 5.57
C HIS A 38 12.98 5.81 5.52
N PHE A 39 12.29 5.59 4.41
CA PHE A 39 11.70 4.32 4.03
C PHE A 39 12.33 3.90 2.71
N ASP A 40 13.22 2.90 2.78
CA ASP A 40 13.92 2.37 1.61
C ASP A 40 13.12 1.23 0.97
N LEU A 41 12.69 1.46 -0.27
CA LEU A 41 11.93 0.49 -1.08
C LEU A 41 12.85 -0.23 -2.07
N ASP A 42 13.94 0.39 -2.52
CA ASP A 42 14.85 -0.15 -3.54
C ASP A 42 14.13 -0.58 -4.84
N GLY A 43 13.05 0.12 -5.19
CA GLY A 43 12.22 -0.20 -6.35
C GLY A 43 11.23 -1.36 -6.13
N LYS A 44 11.21 -1.96 -4.94
CA LYS A 44 10.33 -3.06 -4.52
C LYS A 44 9.02 -2.54 -3.91
N ASN A 45 8.10 -3.45 -3.66
CA ASN A 45 6.94 -3.20 -2.81
C ASN A 45 7.36 -3.04 -1.34
N LEU A 46 6.54 -2.39 -0.53
CA LEU A 46 6.81 -2.14 0.89
C LEU A 46 5.68 -2.68 1.76
N LEU A 47 6.02 -3.52 2.73
CA LEU A 47 5.13 -3.94 3.80
C LEU A 47 5.56 -3.28 5.11
N VAL A 48 4.67 -2.50 5.73
CA VAL A 48 4.94 -1.73 6.93
C VAL A 48 4.08 -2.24 8.08
N TYR A 49 4.73 -2.70 9.16
CA TYR A 49 4.09 -2.92 10.46
C TYR A 49 4.36 -1.76 11.40
N GLY A 50 3.45 -1.52 12.33
CA GLY A 50 3.67 -0.61 13.44
C GLY A 50 2.42 -0.52 14.31
N GLU A 51 2.57 -0.27 15.59
CA GLU A 51 1.43 -0.21 16.52
C GLU A 51 0.56 1.03 16.26
N ASN A 52 -0.64 1.04 16.84
CA ASN A 52 -1.51 2.22 16.80
C ASN A 52 -0.81 3.40 17.48
N GLY A 53 -0.75 4.54 16.80
CA GLY A 53 0.01 5.70 17.27
C GLY A 53 1.47 5.77 16.80
N ALA A 54 2.07 4.68 16.32
CA ALA A 54 3.49 4.65 15.92
C ALA A 54 3.85 5.54 14.70
N GLY A 55 2.88 6.17 14.03
CA GLY A 55 3.15 7.13 12.94
C GLY A 55 3.00 6.59 11.51
N LYS A 56 2.59 5.33 11.33
CA LYS A 56 2.37 4.67 10.01
C LYS A 56 1.57 5.50 9.02
N SER A 57 0.41 6.05 9.42
CA SER A 57 -0.45 6.82 8.52
C SER A 57 0.22 8.09 7.98
N SER A 58 1.35 8.55 8.55
CA SER A 58 2.15 9.60 7.94
C SER A 58 2.73 9.16 6.59
N VAL A 59 3.13 7.89 6.45
CA VAL A 59 3.57 7.31 5.16
C VAL A 59 2.41 7.30 4.16
N PHE A 60 1.21 6.90 4.60
CA PHE A 60 0.00 6.95 3.79
C PHE A 60 -0.29 8.37 3.28
N HIS A 61 -0.33 9.37 4.17
CA HIS A 61 -0.59 10.76 3.77
C HIS A 61 0.51 11.35 2.89
N ALA A 62 1.78 11.02 3.16
CA ALA A 62 2.90 11.49 2.35
C ALA A 62 2.80 10.99 0.90
N LEU A 63 2.63 9.68 0.72
CA LEU A 63 2.48 9.05 -0.60
C LEU A 63 1.17 9.43 -1.28
N SER A 64 0.08 9.59 -0.51
CA SER A 64 -1.16 10.11 -1.05
C SER A 64 -0.92 11.50 -1.63
N ASP A 65 -0.50 12.44 -0.80
CA ASP A 65 -0.64 13.84 -1.16
C ASP A 65 0.47 14.32 -2.11
N ILE A 66 1.69 13.77 -2.05
CA ILE A 66 2.76 14.10 -3.02
C ILE A 66 2.39 13.69 -4.45
N PHE A 67 1.67 12.58 -4.60
CA PHE A 67 1.15 12.06 -5.87
C PHE A 67 -0.31 12.46 -6.09
N SER A 68 -0.69 13.69 -5.73
CA SER A 68 -2.02 14.26 -5.98
C SER A 68 -1.96 15.47 -6.91
N LEU A 69 -2.82 15.46 -7.95
CA LEU A 69 -3.01 16.62 -8.82
C LEU A 69 -3.86 17.71 -8.16
N LYS A 70 -4.81 17.32 -7.31
CA LYS A 70 -5.71 18.21 -6.57
C LYS A 70 -5.57 17.94 -5.08
N ARG A 71 -4.72 18.74 -4.42
CA ARG A 71 -4.47 18.64 -2.97
C ARG A 71 -5.72 18.99 -2.18
N SER A 72 -5.99 18.20 -1.14
CA SER A 72 -7.05 18.48 -0.18
C SER A 72 -6.61 19.49 0.90
N ARG A 73 -5.31 19.55 1.19
CA ARG A 73 -4.72 20.35 2.27
C ARG A 73 -3.33 20.88 1.89
N SER A 74 -2.92 21.97 2.53
CA SER A 74 -1.56 22.52 2.40
C SER A 74 -0.55 21.72 3.22
N LEU A 75 0.71 21.61 2.78
CA LEU A 75 1.77 20.95 3.56
C LEU A 75 1.87 21.44 5.02
N ARG A 76 1.56 22.72 5.26
CA ARG A 76 1.62 23.33 6.59
C ARG A 76 0.81 22.59 7.65
N VAL A 77 -0.35 22.04 7.29
CA VAL A 77 -1.18 21.31 8.27
C VAL A 77 -0.60 19.95 8.64
N TYR A 78 0.39 19.48 7.88
CA TYR A 78 1.12 18.26 8.14
C TYR A 78 2.45 18.52 8.84
N LYS A 79 2.84 19.76 9.13
CA LYS A 79 4.03 20.04 9.91
C LYS A 79 3.93 19.36 11.27
N ASN A 80 5.01 18.71 11.72
CA ASN A 80 5.07 18.22 13.09
C ASN A 80 4.99 19.42 14.06
N VAL A 81 4.04 19.34 14.99
CA VAL A 81 3.71 20.44 15.91
C VAL A 81 4.62 20.50 17.13
N PHE A 82 5.42 19.45 17.37
CA PHE A 82 6.26 19.30 18.56
C PHE A 82 7.76 19.55 18.29
N SER A 83 8.18 19.59 17.03
CA SER A 83 9.60 19.69 16.66
C SER A 83 10.26 21.03 16.98
N GLY A 84 9.47 22.11 17.08
CA GLY A 84 10.02 23.48 17.19
C GLY A 84 10.70 24.01 15.92
N GLU A 85 10.76 23.21 14.85
CA GLU A 85 11.39 23.57 13.58
C GLU A 85 10.59 24.65 12.84
N PRO A 86 11.22 25.49 12.00
CA PRO A 86 10.50 26.44 11.16
C PRO A 86 9.61 25.72 10.13
N GLU A 87 8.54 26.36 9.65
CA GLU A 87 7.65 25.78 8.63
C GLU A 87 8.41 25.31 7.38
N THR A 88 9.54 25.95 7.05
CA THR A 88 10.40 25.63 5.92
C THR A 88 11.12 24.28 6.02
N SER A 89 11.20 23.69 7.22
CA SER A 89 11.78 22.36 7.42
C SER A 89 10.84 21.23 6.99
N CYS A 90 9.53 21.48 6.93
CA CYS A 90 8.54 20.47 6.54
C CYS A 90 8.68 20.08 5.07
N ALA A 91 8.98 18.80 4.83
CA ALA A 91 9.16 18.27 3.48
C ALA A 91 8.81 16.78 3.37
N VAL A 92 8.36 16.40 2.17
CA VAL A 92 8.24 15.02 1.70
C VAL A 92 9.08 14.88 0.44
N GLU A 93 9.96 13.90 0.39
CA GLU A 93 10.86 13.66 -0.74
C GLU A 93 10.73 12.22 -1.25
N VAL A 94 10.72 12.05 -2.56
CA VAL A 94 10.68 10.75 -3.23
C VAL A 94 11.84 10.64 -4.21
N GLU A 95 12.73 9.69 -3.95
CA GLU A 95 13.80 9.28 -4.86
C GLU A 95 13.28 8.15 -5.76
N PHE A 96 13.48 8.26 -7.07
CA PHE A 96 13.10 7.23 -8.05
C PHE A 96 14.33 6.43 -8.52
N ASN A 97 14.10 5.29 -9.17
CA ASN A 97 15.13 4.42 -9.73
C ASN A 97 15.74 4.90 -11.06
N ASP A 98 15.50 6.14 -11.47
CA ASP A 98 15.97 6.72 -12.75
C ASP A 98 17.28 7.51 -12.63
N GLY A 99 17.79 7.69 -11.41
CA GLY A 99 19.02 8.44 -11.12
C GLY A 99 18.87 9.97 -11.18
N ALA A 100 17.67 10.49 -11.46
CA ALA A 100 17.40 11.92 -11.45
C ALA A 100 17.15 12.41 -9.99
N PRO A 101 17.31 13.72 -9.71
CA PRO A 101 17.07 14.27 -8.38
C PRO A 101 15.69 13.93 -7.82
N SER A 102 15.58 13.82 -6.50
CA SER A 102 14.32 13.50 -5.82
C SER A 102 13.23 14.53 -6.11
N ALA A 103 11.99 14.05 -6.30
CA ALA A 103 10.83 14.93 -6.30
C ALA A 103 10.56 15.39 -4.87
N LYS A 104 10.35 16.70 -4.66
CA LYS A 104 10.23 17.30 -3.32
C LYS A 104 8.98 18.14 -3.20
N TRP A 105 8.19 17.87 -2.16
CA TRP A 105 7.09 18.69 -1.68
C TRP A 105 7.54 19.40 -0.40
N PHE A 106 7.60 20.73 -0.41
CA PHE A 106 8.23 21.48 0.68
C PHE A 106 7.71 22.92 0.81
N MET A 107 8.01 23.54 1.94
CA MET A 107 7.78 24.96 2.20
C MET A 107 9.04 25.78 1.83
N GLN A 108 8.93 26.65 0.83
CA GLN A 108 10.01 27.53 0.40
C GLN A 108 9.95 28.87 1.15
N ALA A 109 11.06 29.34 1.72
CA ALA A 109 11.14 30.69 2.25
C ALA A 109 10.86 31.72 1.13
N GLY A 110 10.01 32.72 1.41
CA GLY A 110 9.81 33.83 0.48
C GLY A 110 11.11 34.63 0.34
N SER A 111 11.54 34.92 -0.90
CA SER A 111 12.62 35.88 -1.13
C SER A 111 12.10 37.26 -0.71
N GLY A 112 12.57 37.79 0.42
CA GLY A 112 12.32 39.15 0.85
C GLY A 112 13.04 40.15 -0.06
N ALA A 113 12.56 40.33 -1.29
CA ALA A 113 12.83 41.57 -2.00
C ALA A 113 11.92 42.62 -1.35
N ILE A 114 12.49 43.38 -0.41
CA ILE A 114 11.87 44.59 0.11
C ILE A 114 11.85 45.58 -1.06
N GLY A 115 10.82 45.54 -1.90
CA GLY A 115 10.49 46.68 -2.73
C GLY A 115 10.24 47.84 -1.78
N ALA A 116 11.00 48.93 -1.92
CA ALA A 116 10.84 50.12 -1.10
C ALA A 116 9.35 50.50 -1.05
N ALA A 117 8.73 50.35 0.12
CA ALA A 117 7.38 50.81 0.33
C ALA A 117 7.37 52.33 0.15
N PRO A 118 6.35 52.92 -0.50
CA PRO A 118 6.18 54.36 -0.49
C PRO A 118 6.12 54.83 0.97
N PHE A 119 6.83 55.93 1.27
CA PHE A 119 6.89 56.54 2.59
C PHE A 119 5.50 56.62 3.24
N GLY A 120 5.31 55.95 4.39
CA GLY A 120 4.14 56.16 5.25
C GLY A 120 3.41 54.94 5.82
N SER A 121 3.92 53.70 5.72
CA SER A 121 3.32 52.56 6.43
C SER A 121 4.21 52.04 7.55
N HIS A 122 3.64 51.97 8.76
CA HIS A 122 4.30 51.39 9.93
C HIS A 122 4.70 49.93 9.64
N ALA A 123 5.97 49.61 9.88
CA ALA A 123 6.48 48.26 9.78
C ALA A 123 5.84 47.38 10.89
N ILE A 124 4.78 46.67 10.53
CA ILE A 124 4.38 45.48 11.28
C ILE A 124 5.37 44.39 10.86
N GLY A 125 6.25 43.98 11.78
CA GLY A 125 7.18 42.87 11.58
C GLY A 125 6.39 41.59 11.26
N GLY A 126 6.26 41.29 9.96
CA GLY A 126 5.57 40.10 9.47
C GLY A 126 6.60 39.05 9.05
N ALA A 127 6.48 37.85 9.61
CA ALA A 127 7.24 36.68 9.18
C ALA A 127 7.23 36.54 7.66
N THR A 128 8.39 36.23 7.06
CA THR A 128 8.50 35.91 5.64
C THR A 128 7.50 34.80 5.30
N SER A 129 6.51 35.09 4.45
CA SER A 129 5.47 34.11 4.12
C SER A 129 6.09 32.92 3.38
N ALA A 130 6.16 31.75 4.00
CA ALA A 130 6.66 30.56 3.34
C ALA A 130 5.68 30.12 2.23
N ARG A 131 6.15 29.92 1.00
CA ARG A 131 5.33 29.47 -0.12
C ARG A 131 5.47 27.96 -0.30
N GLU A 132 4.35 27.26 -0.34
CA GLU A 132 4.35 25.83 -0.62
C GLU A 132 4.75 25.55 -2.08
N ARG A 133 5.69 24.61 -2.26
CA ARG A 133 6.13 24.08 -3.56
C ARG A 133 5.78 22.60 -3.64
N HIS A 134 4.87 22.26 -4.55
CA HIS A 134 4.44 20.89 -4.76
C HIS A 134 4.85 20.40 -6.15
N PRO A 135 5.43 19.18 -6.27
CA PRO A 135 6.04 18.70 -7.51
C PRO A 135 5.05 18.53 -8.67
N ALA A 136 3.76 18.39 -8.40
CA ALA A 136 2.73 18.35 -9.45
C ALA A 136 2.30 19.74 -9.99
N THR A 137 2.84 20.85 -9.48
CA THR A 137 2.36 22.21 -9.82
C THR A 137 3.05 22.78 -11.07
N VAL A 138 2.28 23.20 -12.07
CA VAL A 138 2.81 23.75 -13.35
C VAL A 138 3.63 25.03 -13.14
N ALA A 139 3.25 25.90 -12.20
CA ALA A 139 3.86 27.22 -11.99
C ALA A 139 5.30 27.20 -11.40
N GLY A 140 5.91 26.02 -11.21
CA GLY A 140 7.25 25.87 -10.64
C GLY A 140 8.16 24.86 -11.35
N GLY A 141 7.78 24.39 -12.54
CA GLY A 141 8.38 23.21 -13.16
C GLY A 141 7.81 21.95 -12.52
N ASN A 142 6.82 21.34 -13.17
CA ASN A 142 6.22 20.11 -12.67
C ASN A 142 7.19 18.93 -12.87
N ASP A 143 7.26 18.05 -11.88
CA ASP A 143 7.91 16.76 -12.04
C ASP A 143 6.97 15.84 -12.82
N THR A 144 7.35 15.50 -14.05
CA THR A 144 6.55 14.66 -14.95
C THR A 144 6.33 13.27 -14.36
N ARG A 145 7.29 12.75 -13.58
CA ARG A 145 7.18 11.46 -12.90
C ARG A 145 6.06 11.48 -11.88
N VAL A 146 5.98 12.56 -11.09
CA VAL A 146 4.92 12.75 -10.09
C VAL A 146 3.57 12.95 -10.76
N THR A 147 3.47 13.80 -11.78
CA THR A 147 2.19 14.06 -12.46
C THR A 147 1.66 12.81 -13.18
N GLN A 148 2.53 12.01 -13.82
CA GLN A 148 2.13 10.74 -14.43
C GLN A 148 1.78 9.66 -13.40
N ALA A 149 2.49 9.59 -12.27
CA ALA A 149 2.16 8.68 -11.18
C ALA A 149 0.86 9.07 -10.47
N ALA A 150 0.57 10.37 -10.34
CA ALA A 150 -0.65 10.87 -9.73
C ALA A 150 -1.93 10.41 -10.47
N LEU A 151 -1.85 10.27 -11.80
CA LEU A 151 -2.91 9.70 -12.65
C LEU A 151 -3.06 8.16 -12.50
N ARG A 152 -2.08 7.50 -11.87
CA ARG A 152 -1.97 6.04 -11.76
C ARG A 152 -1.81 5.59 -10.31
N ARG A 153 -2.26 6.42 -9.38
CA ARG A 153 -2.19 6.16 -7.94
C ARG A 153 -3.57 5.78 -7.41
N ALA A 154 -3.60 4.79 -6.53
CA ALA A 154 -4.66 4.59 -5.55
C ALA A 154 -4.07 4.66 -4.14
N ALA A 155 -4.75 5.38 -3.26
CA ALA A 155 -4.49 5.37 -1.83
C ALA A 155 -5.82 5.05 -1.14
N LEU A 156 -5.90 3.89 -0.49
CA LEU A 156 -7.09 3.40 0.18
C LEU A 156 -6.78 3.22 1.66
N ASP A 157 -7.64 3.77 2.50
CA ASP A 157 -7.73 3.45 3.91
C ASP A 157 -9.02 2.67 4.17
N TYR A 158 -9.18 2.14 5.39
CA TYR A 158 -10.41 1.46 5.78
C TYR A 158 -11.68 2.33 5.58
N ARG A 159 -11.56 3.65 5.77
CA ARG A 159 -12.70 4.58 5.62
C ARG A 159 -13.19 4.64 4.18
N ALA A 160 -12.29 4.58 3.19
CA ALA A 160 -12.66 4.51 1.79
C ALA A 160 -13.54 3.30 1.49
N LEU A 161 -13.29 2.14 2.11
CA LEU A 161 -14.14 0.96 1.92
C LEU A 161 -15.55 1.17 2.47
N LEU A 162 -15.68 1.82 3.63
CA LEU A 162 -16.99 2.13 4.23
C LEU A 162 -17.85 3.02 3.33
N ASP A 163 -17.22 3.88 2.52
CA ASP A 163 -17.94 4.77 1.62
C ASP A 163 -18.79 4.01 0.60
N THR A 164 -18.39 2.80 0.20
CA THR A 164 -19.09 2.02 -0.83
C THR A 164 -20.42 1.43 -0.35
N ASN A 165 -20.57 1.17 0.95
CA ASN A 165 -21.73 0.44 1.48
C ASN A 165 -22.43 1.15 2.65
N TYR A 166 -21.72 1.93 3.47
CA TYR A 166 -22.24 2.47 4.73
C TYR A 166 -22.63 3.95 4.68
N LYS A 167 -22.00 4.75 3.81
CA LYS A 167 -22.30 6.21 3.72
C LYS A 167 -23.76 6.53 3.35
N GLN A 168 -24.47 5.57 2.77
CA GLN A 168 -25.86 5.74 2.30
C GLN A 168 -26.90 5.33 3.36
N GLY A 169 -26.47 4.90 4.56
CA GLY A 169 -27.36 4.41 5.60
C GLY A 169 -28.21 3.22 5.13
N ASP A 170 -29.51 3.26 5.45
CA ASP A 170 -30.49 2.24 5.03
C ASP A 170 -31.02 2.44 3.61
N GLY A 171 -30.56 3.48 2.90
CA GLY A 171 -30.96 3.77 1.53
C GLY A 171 -30.30 2.89 0.48
N ALA A 172 -30.79 2.96 -0.76
CA ALA A 172 -30.15 2.30 -1.89
C ALA A 172 -28.70 2.82 -2.06
N ILE A 173 -27.76 1.90 -2.32
CA ILE A 173 -26.37 2.25 -2.56
C ILE A 173 -26.27 3.09 -3.83
N ASN A 174 -25.84 4.35 -3.68
CA ASN A 174 -25.51 5.24 -4.79
C ASN A 174 -23.99 5.42 -4.87
N LEU A 175 -23.40 4.85 -5.93
CA LEU A 175 -21.96 4.88 -6.17
C LEU A 175 -21.52 6.04 -7.07
N PHE A 176 -22.42 6.96 -7.48
CA PHE A 176 -22.12 7.93 -8.53
C PHE A 176 -20.88 8.78 -8.21
N ASP A 177 -20.83 9.38 -7.03
CA ASP A 177 -19.72 10.25 -6.63
C ASP A 177 -18.42 9.45 -6.43
N ILE A 178 -18.50 8.24 -5.90
CA ILE A 178 -17.33 7.36 -5.73
C ILE A 178 -16.78 6.97 -7.11
N ALA A 179 -17.65 6.53 -8.01
CA ALA A 179 -17.28 6.13 -9.36
C ALA A 179 -16.65 7.30 -10.13
N LEU A 180 -17.25 8.47 -10.05
CA LEU A 180 -16.75 9.67 -10.70
C LEU A 180 -15.42 10.16 -10.10
N GLU A 181 -15.35 10.34 -8.78
CA GLU A 181 -14.23 11.05 -8.14
C GLU A 181 -13.05 10.15 -7.77
N LYS A 182 -13.30 8.85 -7.57
CA LYS A 182 -12.30 7.91 -7.02
C LYS A 182 -11.95 6.79 -7.98
N LEU A 183 -12.92 6.30 -8.76
CA LEU A 183 -12.73 5.08 -9.56
C LEU A 183 -12.38 5.36 -11.01
N LEU A 184 -13.06 6.31 -11.65
CA LEU A 184 -13.04 6.47 -13.11
C LEU A 184 -12.59 7.85 -13.58
N VAL A 185 -12.21 8.76 -12.67
CA VAL A 185 -11.83 10.15 -13.00
C VAL A 185 -10.78 10.24 -14.12
N ASP A 186 -9.83 9.30 -14.14
CA ASP A 186 -8.73 9.25 -15.10
C ASP A 186 -9.01 8.33 -16.31
N PHE A 187 -10.18 7.70 -16.38
CA PHE A 187 -10.52 6.73 -17.42
C PHE A 187 -10.61 7.43 -18.79
N PRO A 188 -9.84 7.00 -19.80
CA PRO A 188 -9.86 7.63 -21.12
C PRO A 188 -11.06 7.15 -21.95
N VAL A 189 -11.75 8.08 -22.59
CA VAL A 189 -12.86 7.84 -23.50
C VAL A 189 -12.66 8.62 -24.79
N THR A 190 -13.06 8.02 -25.91
CA THR A 190 -13.07 8.70 -27.20
C THR A 190 -14.40 9.42 -27.37
N VAL A 191 -14.35 10.74 -27.52
CA VAL A 191 -15.54 11.57 -27.78
C VAL A 191 -15.74 11.77 -29.28
N ALA A 192 -16.93 12.26 -29.66
CA ALA A 192 -17.25 12.57 -31.05
C ALA A 192 -16.19 13.51 -31.66
N GLY A 193 -15.65 13.13 -32.83
CA GLY A 193 -14.51 13.83 -33.46
C GLY A 193 -13.14 13.19 -33.19
N GLY A 194 -13.08 12.05 -32.50
CA GLY A 194 -11.86 11.23 -32.38
C GLY A 194 -10.83 11.71 -31.35
N THR A 195 -11.19 12.73 -30.54
CA THR A 195 -10.32 13.20 -29.45
C THR A 195 -10.50 12.32 -28.21
N THR A 196 -9.41 11.99 -27.53
CA THR A 196 -9.45 11.30 -26.23
C THR A 196 -9.59 12.32 -25.11
N GLN A 197 -10.59 12.13 -24.25
CA GLN A 197 -10.79 12.89 -23.01
C GLN A 197 -10.93 11.92 -21.84
N THR A 198 -10.74 12.40 -20.62
CA THR A 198 -11.02 11.63 -19.41
C THR A 198 -12.44 11.88 -18.89
N ILE A 199 -12.99 10.95 -18.10
CA ILE A 199 -14.28 11.16 -17.42
C ILE A 199 -14.24 12.43 -16.55
N GLY A 200 -13.13 12.70 -15.87
CA GLY A 200 -12.95 13.90 -15.07
C GLY A 200 -12.99 15.19 -15.89
N GLU A 201 -12.47 15.19 -17.12
CA GLU A 201 -12.55 16.33 -18.04
C GLU A 201 -13.98 16.54 -18.56
N LEU A 202 -14.68 15.45 -18.92
CA LEU A 202 -16.09 15.51 -19.31
C LEU A 202 -16.96 16.07 -18.19
N TRP A 203 -16.76 15.62 -16.96
CA TRP A 203 -17.49 16.15 -15.81
C TRP A 203 -17.19 17.63 -15.57
N ARG A 204 -15.92 18.03 -15.68
CA ARG A 204 -15.55 19.46 -15.57
C ARG A 204 -16.22 20.29 -16.68
N ALA A 205 -16.35 19.76 -17.89
CA ALA A 205 -17.07 20.43 -18.96
C ALA A 205 -18.57 20.59 -18.63
N VAL A 206 -19.21 19.59 -18.01
CA VAL A 206 -20.58 19.70 -17.49
C VAL A 206 -20.69 20.82 -16.44
N GLU A 207 -19.76 20.85 -15.48
CA GLU A 207 -19.75 21.87 -14.44
C GLU A 207 -19.54 23.29 -14.99
N GLN A 208 -18.65 23.46 -15.96
CA GLN A 208 -18.37 24.73 -16.61
C GLN A 208 -19.46 25.17 -17.59
N ALA A 209 -20.23 24.24 -18.13
CA ALA A 209 -21.33 24.54 -19.04
C ALA A 209 -22.59 25.02 -18.29
N LYS A 210 -22.64 24.93 -16.96
CA LYS A 210 -23.77 25.41 -16.15
C LYS A 210 -24.09 26.88 -16.51
N PRO A 211 -25.29 27.16 -17.03
CA PRO A 211 -25.58 28.47 -17.61
C PRO A 211 -25.77 29.54 -16.53
N ALA A 212 -25.08 30.67 -16.67
CA ALA A 212 -25.38 31.87 -15.89
C ALA A 212 -26.70 32.54 -16.36
N LYS A 213 -27.05 32.38 -17.64
CA LYS A 213 -28.26 32.89 -18.29
C LYS A 213 -28.94 31.78 -19.10
N HIS A 214 -30.27 31.71 -19.07
CA HIS A 214 -31.08 30.67 -19.73
C HIS A 214 -31.36 31.00 -21.21
N THR A 215 -30.31 31.17 -22.00
CA THR A 215 -30.47 31.29 -23.46
C THR A 215 -30.54 29.91 -24.10
N LYS A 216 -31.17 29.80 -25.28
CA LYS A 216 -31.22 28.56 -26.05
C LYS A 216 -29.83 27.97 -26.27
N THR A 217 -28.85 28.80 -26.65
CA THR A 217 -27.45 28.40 -26.85
C THR A 217 -26.81 27.85 -25.58
N ALA A 218 -27.04 28.47 -24.42
CA ALA A 218 -26.46 28.02 -23.16
C ALA A 218 -27.07 26.69 -22.70
N LEU A 219 -28.38 26.50 -22.90
CA LEU A 219 -29.06 25.22 -22.65
C LEU A 219 -28.56 24.11 -23.59
N THR A 220 -28.38 24.41 -24.88
CA THR A 220 -27.77 23.46 -25.83
C THR A 220 -26.37 23.05 -25.38
N LYS A 221 -25.54 23.98 -24.92
CA LYS A 221 -24.18 23.70 -24.47
C LYS A 221 -24.14 22.75 -23.25
N VAL A 222 -24.93 23.03 -22.22
CA VAL A 222 -24.95 22.17 -21.01
C VAL A 222 -25.57 20.79 -21.30
N ASN A 223 -26.60 20.72 -22.14
CA ASN A 223 -27.20 19.45 -22.54
C ASN A 223 -26.25 18.61 -23.37
N GLN A 224 -25.47 19.22 -24.27
CA GLN A 224 -24.43 18.52 -25.03
C GLN A 224 -23.34 17.99 -24.09
N ALA A 225 -22.85 18.81 -23.17
CA ALA A 225 -21.86 18.36 -22.18
C ALA A 225 -22.38 17.18 -21.33
N CYS A 226 -23.67 17.21 -20.93
CA CYS A 226 -24.30 16.08 -20.23
C CYS A 226 -24.35 14.83 -21.12
N ALA A 227 -24.69 14.96 -22.41
CA ALA A 227 -24.73 13.85 -23.35
C ALA A 227 -23.34 13.22 -23.56
N ASP A 228 -22.31 14.04 -23.72
CA ASP A 228 -20.92 13.60 -23.88
C ASP A 228 -20.43 12.86 -22.62
N PHE A 229 -20.70 13.43 -21.43
CA PHE A 229 -20.43 12.76 -20.16
C PHE A 229 -21.19 11.44 -20.03
N ASN A 230 -22.49 11.40 -20.35
CA ASN A 230 -23.29 10.18 -20.26
C ASN A 230 -22.76 9.07 -21.16
N SER A 231 -22.34 9.41 -22.39
CA SER A 231 -21.72 8.46 -23.31
C SER A 231 -20.40 7.93 -22.76
N GLY A 232 -19.50 8.82 -22.34
CA GLY A 232 -18.20 8.43 -21.79
C GLY A 232 -18.32 7.60 -20.51
N PHE A 233 -19.17 8.03 -19.57
CA PHE A 233 -19.34 7.34 -18.30
C PHE A 233 -19.93 5.94 -18.48
N ASN A 234 -20.89 5.75 -19.40
CA ASN A 234 -21.38 4.41 -19.75
C ASN A 234 -20.28 3.51 -20.33
N GLN A 235 -19.40 4.03 -21.20
CA GLN A 235 -18.26 3.26 -21.71
C GLN A 235 -17.33 2.82 -20.57
N ALA A 236 -17.04 3.71 -19.62
CA ALA A 236 -16.22 3.42 -18.46
C ALA A 236 -16.88 2.37 -17.53
N LEU A 237 -18.19 2.45 -17.31
CA LEU A 237 -18.94 1.48 -16.50
C LEU A 237 -18.97 0.07 -17.14
N VAL A 238 -19.09 0.00 -18.47
CA VAL A 238 -19.02 -1.26 -19.22
C VAL A 238 -17.64 -1.90 -19.08
N ALA A 239 -16.56 -1.11 -19.11
CA ALA A 239 -15.21 -1.61 -18.89
C ALA A 239 -14.94 -2.01 -17.43
N LEU A 240 -15.55 -1.29 -16.47
CA LEU A 240 -15.39 -1.54 -15.04
C LEU A 240 -16.06 -2.85 -14.60
N HIS A 241 -17.27 -3.14 -15.07
CA HIS A 241 -18.08 -4.27 -14.62
C HIS A 241 -17.37 -5.64 -14.63
N PRO A 242 -16.75 -6.11 -15.75
CA PRO A 242 -16.08 -7.40 -15.77
C PRO A 242 -14.89 -7.48 -14.81
N LEU A 243 -14.18 -6.36 -14.58
CA LEU A 243 -13.06 -6.30 -13.64
C LEU A 243 -13.54 -6.46 -12.19
N VAL A 244 -14.68 -5.85 -11.83
CA VAL A 244 -15.28 -6.03 -10.50
C VAL A 244 -15.66 -7.49 -10.30
N GLY A 245 -16.32 -8.12 -11.27
CA GLY A 245 -16.72 -9.53 -11.20
C GLY A 245 -15.52 -10.47 -11.04
N ALA A 246 -14.46 -10.26 -11.83
CA ALA A 246 -13.24 -11.07 -11.76
C ALA A 246 -12.54 -10.93 -10.39
N LEU A 247 -12.33 -9.70 -9.92
CA LEU A 247 -11.68 -9.47 -8.62
C LEU A 247 -12.51 -10.00 -7.45
N LEU A 248 -13.83 -9.88 -7.51
CA LEU A 248 -14.72 -10.41 -6.47
C LEU A 248 -14.64 -11.94 -6.43
N GLY A 249 -14.63 -12.59 -7.60
CA GLY A 249 -14.42 -14.02 -7.74
C GLY A 249 -13.08 -14.48 -7.15
N ASP A 250 -12.00 -13.76 -7.45
CA ASP A 250 -10.67 -14.06 -6.92
C ASP A 250 -10.58 -13.84 -5.39
N LEU A 251 -11.35 -12.88 -4.82
CA LEU A 251 -11.31 -12.56 -3.39
C LEU A 251 -12.19 -13.48 -2.52
N ILE A 252 -13.42 -13.77 -2.95
CA ILE A 252 -14.44 -14.43 -2.12
C ILE A 252 -15.24 -15.53 -2.86
N GLY A 253 -14.82 -15.91 -4.07
CA GLY A 253 -15.48 -16.92 -4.88
C GLY A 253 -16.73 -16.40 -5.60
N THR A 254 -17.55 -17.32 -6.11
CA THR A 254 -18.69 -17.03 -7.01
C THR A 254 -20.02 -16.84 -6.28
N ASP A 255 -20.02 -16.91 -4.96
CA ASP A 255 -21.24 -16.81 -4.13
C ASP A 255 -21.89 -15.43 -4.23
N VAL A 256 -21.08 -14.37 -4.40
CA VAL A 256 -21.55 -13.00 -4.59
C VAL A 256 -21.28 -12.61 -6.04
N ALA A 257 -22.31 -12.17 -6.75
CA ALA A 257 -22.19 -11.67 -8.12
C ALA A 257 -22.80 -10.28 -8.25
N VAL A 258 -22.17 -9.43 -9.06
CA VAL A 258 -22.64 -8.10 -9.40
C VAL A 258 -23.30 -8.11 -10.77
N ALA A 259 -24.41 -7.38 -10.93
CA ALA A 259 -24.98 -7.09 -12.24
C ALA A 259 -24.28 -5.88 -12.88
N PRO A 260 -24.50 -5.59 -14.17
CA PRO A 260 -24.07 -4.34 -14.77
C PRO A 260 -24.57 -3.13 -13.98
N PHE A 261 -23.73 -2.09 -13.88
CA PHE A 261 -24.10 -0.86 -13.20
C PHE A 261 -25.29 -0.20 -13.88
N ALA A 262 -26.28 0.25 -13.10
CA ALA A 262 -27.43 0.96 -13.63
C ALA A 262 -27.21 2.47 -13.47
N PHE A 263 -27.07 3.16 -14.60
CA PHE A 263 -26.88 4.60 -14.70
C PHE A 263 -27.89 5.20 -15.67
N GLY A 264 -28.77 6.08 -15.17
CA GLY A 264 -29.83 6.71 -15.96
C GLY A 264 -29.37 7.91 -16.81
N GLY A 265 -28.12 8.35 -16.65
CA GLY A 265 -27.63 9.59 -17.24
C GLY A 265 -27.90 10.81 -16.36
N VAL A 266 -27.02 11.81 -16.47
CA VAL A 266 -27.24 13.13 -15.88
C VAL A 266 -27.92 14.07 -16.87
N THR A 267 -28.71 15.00 -16.36
CA THR A 267 -29.34 16.07 -17.15
C THR A 267 -29.33 17.38 -16.39
N TYR A 268 -29.38 18.51 -17.10
CA TYR A 268 -29.53 19.82 -16.48
C TYR A 268 -31.00 20.15 -16.26
N THR A 269 -31.40 20.44 -15.02
CA THR A 269 -32.78 20.87 -14.73
C THR A 269 -32.94 22.34 -15.14
N ALA A 270 -33.62 22.58 -16.25
CA ALA A 270 -33.96 23.92 -16.72
C ALA A 270 -35.15 24.53 -15.93
N ALA A 271 -35.13 24.38 -14.60
CA ALA A 271 -36.21 24.83 -13.71
C ALA A 271 -36.36 26.37 -13.73
N TYR A 272 -37.58 26.83 -13.47
CA TYR A 272 -37.91 28.26 -13.45
C TYR A 272 -37.07 29.02 -12.43
N TYR A 273 -37.05 28.58 -11.17
CA TYR A 273 -36.27 29.22 -10.11
C TYR A 273 -34.81 28.76 -10.13
N LYS A 274 -33.88 29.71 -9.94
CA LYS A 274 -32.43 29.44 -9.95
C LYS A 274 -31.98 28.41 -8.91
N ARG A 275 -32.67 28.33 -7.76
CA ARG A 275 -32.36 27.39 -6.67
C ARG A 275 -32.67 25.93 -7.02
N ASP A 276 -33.56 25.68 -7.97
CA ASP A 276 -34.01 24.34 -8.38
C ASP A 276 -33.26 23.85 -9.64
N ARG A 277 -32.25 24.61 -10.07
CA ARG A 277 -31.41 24.30 -11.23
C ARG A 277 -30.16 23.57 -10.81
N GLU A 278 -30.02 22.34 -11.27
CA GLU A 278 -28.94 21.45 -10.89
C GLU A 278 -28.60 20.48 -12.02
N ILE A 279 -27.58 19.66 -11.78
CA ILE A 279 -27.32 18.48 -12.60
C ILE A 279 -28.00 17.30 -11.90
N ALA A 280 -29.19 16.94 -12.37
CA ALA A 280 -29.97 15.83 -11.87
C ALA A 280 -29.47 14.49 -12.44
N GLY A 281 -29.93 13.37 -11.88
CA GLY A 281 -29.58 12.03 -12.36
C GLY A 281 -28.22 11.51 -11.86
N ARG A 282 -27.67 12.09 -10.79
CA ARG A 282 -26.44 11.64 -10.11
C ARG A 282 -26.68 10.35 -9.30
N SER A 283 -27.16 9.31 -9.97
CA SER A 283 -27.50 8.01 -9.38
C SER A 283 -26.84 6.89 -10.17
N LEU A 284 -26.04 6.09 -9.48
CA LEU A 284 -25.39 4.90 -10.00
C LEU A 284 -25.65 3.76 -9.02
N THR A 285 -26.50 2.81 -9.40
CA THR A 285 -26.86 1.69 -8.52
C THR A 285 -26.12 0.43 -8.94
N LEU A 286 -25.77 -0.38 -7.94
CA LEU A 286 -25.14 -1.68 -8.11
C LEU A 286 -26.07 -2.75 -7.58
N SER A 287 -26.59 -3.60 -8.48
CA SER A 287 -27.38 -4.76 -8.07
C SER A 287 -26.43 -5.91 -7.73
N VAL A 288 -26.61 -6.48 -6.56
CA VAL A 288 -25.79 -7.59 -6.04
C VAL A 288 -26.70 -8.80 -5.83
N SER A 289 -26.18 -9.99 -6.11
CA SER A 289 -26.86 -11.25 -5.82
C SER A 289 -25.99 -12.14 -4.95
N TYR A 290 -26.62 -12.95 -4.11
CA TYR A 290 -25.98 -14.01 -3.33
C TYR A 290 -26.60 -15.35 -3.71
N ARG A 291 -25.82 -16.29 -4.26
CA ARG A 291 -26.29 -17.63 -4.68
C ARG A 291 -27.60 -17.60 -5.47
N ASN A 292 -27.68 -16.75 -6.50
CA ASN A 292 -28.84 -16.52 -7.37
C ASN A 292 -30.01 -15.75 -6.73
N HIS A 293 -29.87 -15.25 -5.50
CA HIS A 293 -30.86 -14.37 -4.88
C HIS A 293 -30.44 -12.90 -5.00
N THR A 294 -31.18 -12.10 -5.77
CA THR A 294 -30.94 -10.65 -5.89
C THR A 294 -31.23 -9.94 -4.57
N LEU A 295 -30.31 -9.08 -4.15
CA LEU A 295 -30.39 -8.35 -2.89
C LEU A 295 -30.91 -6.93 -3.13
N SER A 296 -31.95 -6.54 -2.41
CA SER A 296 -32.48 -5.17 -2.45
C SER A 296 -31.59 -4.18 -1.68
N ILE A 297 -31.05 -4.62 -0.55
CA ILE A 297 -30.21 -3.84 0.35
C ILE A 297 -29.00 -4.71 0.75
N PRO A 298 -27.93 -4.75 -0.06
CA PRO A 298 -26.77 -5.62 0.19
C PRO A 298 -26.15 -5.41 1.56
N GLN A 299 -26.16 -4.18 2.08
CA GLN A 299 -25.56 -3.82 3.37
C GLN A 299 -26.28 -4.42 4.60
N HIS A 300 -27.53 -4.85 4.46
CA HIS A 300 -28.27 -5.53 5.54
C HIS A 300 -28.20 -7.05 5.45
N PHE A 301 -27.83 -7.59 4.29
CA PHE A 301 -27.82 -9.02 4.03
C PHE A 301 -26.41 -9.62 4.05
N LEU A 302 -25.45 -8.96 3.41
CA LEU A 302 -24.06 -9.40 3.39
C LEU A 302 -23.38 -9.07 4.72
N ASN A 303 -22.52 -9.98 5.19
CA ASN A 303 -21.67 -9.67 6.33
C ASN A 303 -20.59 -8.64 5.96
N GLU A 304 -19.99 -8.04 6.99
CA GLU A 304 -18.97 -6.99 6.84
C GLU A 304 -17.79 -7.43 5.97
N ALA A 305 -17.39 -8.70 6.07
CA ALA A 305 -16.31 -9.27 5.27
C ALA A 305 -16.62 -9.27 3.77
N ARG A 306 -17.84 -9.66 3.37
CA ARG A 306 -18.26 -9.64 1.96
C ARG A 306 -18.48 -8.22 1.45
N LEU A 307 -19.01 -7.33 2.29
CA LEU A 307 -19.13 -5.90 1.96
C LEU A 307 -17.75 -5.25 1.75
N SER A 308 -16.78 -5.56 2.61
CA SER A 308 -15.40 -5.09 2.48
C SER A 308 -14.73 -5.64 1.22
N ALA A 309 -14.90 -6.93 0.92
CA ALA A 309 -14.40 -7.53 -0.32
C ALA A 309 -15.04 -6.92 -1.57
N LEU A 310 -16.36 -6.65 -1.55
CA LEU A 310 -17.07 -5.97 -2.63
C LEU A 310 -16.53 -4.55 -2.84
N GLY A 311 -16.40 -3.77 -1.76
CA GLY A 311 -15.82 -2.43 -1.81
C GLY A 311 -14.40 -2.45 -2.36
N LEU A 312 -13.56 -3.36 -1.88
CA LEU A 312 -12.18 -3.51 -2.35
C LEU A 312 -12.13 -3.89 -3.84
N ALA A 313 -12.96 -4.84 -4.28
CA ALA A 313 -13.06 -5.23 -5.69
C ALA A 313 -13.44 -4.05 -6.58
N ILE A 314 -14.43 -3.24 -6.17
CA ILE A 314 -14.86 -2.03 -6.89
C ILE A 314 -13.72 -1.01 -7.00
N TYR A 315 -13.01 -0.74 -5.90
CA TYR A 315 -11.89 0.21 -5.90
C TYR A 315 -10.72 -0.25 -6.78
N LEU A 316 -10.30 -1.50 -6.61
CA LEU A 316 -9.20 -2.09 -7.37
C LEU A 316 -9.54 -2.21 -8.86
N ALA A 317 -10.78 -2.58 -9.21
CA ALA A 317 -11.26 -2.62 -10.58
C ALA A 317 -11.20 -1.24 -11.25
N GLY A 318 -11.62 -0.18 -10.55
CA GLY A 318 -11.54 1.19 -11.07
C GLY A 318 -10.11 1.58 -11.43
N ARG A 319 -9.14 1.14 -10.63
CA ARG A 319 -7.71 1.43 -10.88
C ARG A 319 -7.15 0.62 -12.04
N LEU A 320 -7.53 -0.64 -12.19
CA LEU A 320 -7.18 -1.44 -13.37
C LEU A 320 -7.81 -0.86 -14.65
N ALA A 321 -9.06 -0.40 -14.58
CA ALA A 321 -9.73 0.24 -15.70
C ALA A 321 -9.04 1.55 -16.13
N CYS A 322 -8.49 2.31 -15.18
CA CYS A 322 -7.89 3.61 -15.44
C CYS A 322 -6.42 3.58 -15.84
N THR A 323 -5.72 2.43 -15.88
CA THR A 323 -4.30 2.44 -16.26
C THR A 323 -4.11 2.81 -17.74
N PRO A 324 -3.59 4.00 -18.06
CA PRO A 324 -3.48 4.44 -19.45
C PRO A 324 -2.35 3.67 -20.15
N THR A 325 -2.62 3.16 -21.35
CA THR A 325 -1.66 2.41 -22.19
C THR A 325 -0.53 3.26 -22.77
N ALA A 326 -0.67 4.59 -22.80
CA ALA A 326 0.26 5.50 -23.47
C ALA A 326 1.68 5.57 -22.83
N ASN A 327 1.80 5.41 -21.50
CA ASN A 327 3.08 5.46 -20.79
C ASN A 327 3.27 4.19 -19.95
N ALA A 328 3.67 3.11 -20.60
CA ALA A 328 3.78 1.78 -19.98
C ALA A 328 4.80 1.72 -18.82
N THR A 329 5.81 2.60 -18.81
CA THR A 329 6.85 2.66 -17.77
C THR A 329 6.57 3.64 -16.64
N ALA A 330 5.47 4.41 -16.70
CA ALA A 330 5.10 5.32 -15.62
C ALA A 330 4.77 4.52 -14.35
N LEU A 331 5.17 5.06 -13.19
CA LEU A 331 4.87 4.46 -11.90
C LEU A 331 3.35 4.30 -11.72
N LYS A 332 2.92 3.07 -11.43
CA LYS A 332 1.58 2.75 -10.92
C LYS A 332 1.72 2.44 -9.44
N LEU A 333 1.01 3.18 -8.58
CA LEU A 333 1.21 3.13 -7.14
C LEU A 333 -0.08 2.75 -6.42
N LEU A 334 -0.02 1.72 -5.58
CA LEU A 334 -1.12 1.30 -4.73
C LEU A 334 -0.69 1.40 -3.26
N VAL A 335 -1.34 2.27 -2.49
CA VAL A 335 -1.08 2.47 -1.05
C VAL A 335 -2.30 2.02 -0.26
N LEU A 336 -2.13 1.04 0.63
CA LEU A 336 -3.21 0.42 1.40
C LEU A 336 -2.91 0.57 2.89
N ASP A 337 -3.69 1.38 3.62
CA ASP A 337 -3.54 1.59 5.07
C ASP A 337 -4.65 0.90 5.86
N ASP A 338 -4.32 -0.20 6.55
CA ASP A 338 -5.23 -0.98 7.40
C ASP A 338 -6.53 -1.47 6.71
N VAL A 339 -6.56 -1.44 5.38
CA VAL A 339 -7.71 -1.84 4.53
C VAL A 339 -8.12 -3.30 4.75
N LEU A 340 -7.19 -4.13 5.22
CA LEU A 340 -7.30 -5.59 5.23
C LEU A 340 -7.67 -6.17 6.59
N ILE A 341 -7.84 -5.31 7.59
CA ILE A 341 -8.19 -5.73 8.95
C ILE A 341 -9.69 -6.02 9.05
N GLY A 342 -10.51 -5.31 8.27
CA GLY A 342 -11.93 -5.63 8.08
C GLY A 342 -12.20 -6.83 7.17
N LEU A 343 -11.17 -7.41 6.53
CA LEU A 343 -11.32 -8.65 5.78
C LEU A 343 -11.28 -9.85 6.74
N ASP A 344 -12.23 -10.77 6.55
CA ASP A 344 -12.23 -12.06 7.22
C ASP A 344 -10.92 -12.81 6.97
N HIS A 345 -10.53 -13.63 7.94
CA HIS A 345 -9.32 -14.45 7.88
C HIS A 345 -9.27 -15.31 6.61
N SER A 346 -10.41 -15.80 6.12
CA SER A 346 -10.49 -16.58 4.88
C SER A 346 -10.11 -15.80 3.62
N ASN A 347 -10.22 -14.47 3.64
CA ASN A 347 -10.04 -13.62 2.45
C ASN A 347 -8.67 -12.94 2.42
N ARG A 348 -7.89 -13.11 3.48
CA ARG A 348 -6.55 -12.54 3.65
C ARG A 348 -5.54 -13.08 2.62
N LEU A 349 -5.43 -14.40 2.45
CA LEU A 349 -4.54 -14.99 1.43
C LEU A 349 -4.99 -14.69 -0.01
N PRO A 350 -6.28 -14.88 -0.39
CA PRO A 350 -6.78 -14.49 -1.70
C PRO A 350 -6.46 -13.03 -2.07
N MET A 351 -6.51 -12.13 -1.10
CA MET A 351 -6.14 -10.74 -1.33
C MET A 351 -4.66 -10.56 -1.69
N LEU A 352 -3.74 -11.26 -1.00
CA LEU A 352 -2.31 -11.22 -1.36
C LEU A 352 -2.07 -11.80 -2.74
N ASP A 353 -2.81 -12.84 -3.12
CA ASP A 353 -2.76 -13.42 -4.46
C ASP A 353 -3.21 -12.41 -5.52
N VAL A 354 -4.33 -11.70 -5.29
CA VAL A 354 -4.81 -10.63 -6.17
C VAL A 354 -3.74 -9.54 -6.32
N LEU A 355 -3.13 -9.09 -5.22
CA LEU A 355 -2.05 -8.08 -5.27
C LEU A 355 -0.85 -8.58 -6.08
N ASN A 356 -0.43 -9.83 -5.87
CA ASN A 356 0.74 -10.39 -6.53
C ASN A 356 0.50 -10.69 -8.02
N THR A 357 -0.74 -11.03 -8.41
CA THR A 357 -1.07 -11.45 -9.78
C THR A 357 -1.62 -10.31 -10.64
N LYS A 358 -2.64 -9.58 -10.15
CA LYS A 358 -3.33 -8.53 -10.93
C LYS A 358 -2.62 -7.19 -10.87
N PHE A 359 -1.78 -6.98 -9.87
CA PHE A 359 -1.05 -5.73 -9.62
C PHE A 359 0.47 -5.93 -9.69
N ALA A 360 0.96 -6.95 -10.39
CA ALA A 360 2.39 -7.27 -10.49
C ALA A 360 3.25 -6.11 -11.04
N ASP A 361 2.69 -5.32 -11.96
CA ASP A 361 3.33 -4.15 -12.56
C ASP A 361 3.17 -2.87 -11.73
N TRP A 362 2.40 -2.92 -10.64
CA TRP A 362 2.27 -1.83 -9.68
C TRP A 362 3.34 -1.91 -8.60
N GLN A 363 3.68 -0.76 -8.03
CA GLN A 363 4.38 -0.69 -6.76
C GLN A 363 3.36 -0.57 -5.64
N ILE A 364 3.43 -1.50 -4.69
CA ILE A 364 2.45 -1.63 -3.62
C ILE A 364 3.12 -1.23 -2.30
N VAL A 365 2.44 -0.39 -1.53
CA VAL A 365 2.78 -0.06 -0.14
C VAL A 365 1.61 -0.50 0.72
N LEU A 366 1.81 -1.56 1.49
CA LEU A 366 0.83 -2.12 2.40
C LEU A 366 1.22 -1.80 3.83
N LEU A 367 0.34 -1.11 4.56
CA LEU A 367 0.54 -0.75 5.96
C LEU A 367 -0.46 -1.49 6.83
N THR A 368 0.02 -2.00 7.97
CA THR A 368 -0.84 -2.65 8.95
C THR A 368 -0.41 -2.42 10.39
N HIS A 369 -1.38 -2.40 11.30
CA HIS A 369 -1.13 -2.53 12.75
C HIS A 369 -1.30 -3.95 13.31
N ASP A 370 -1.80 -4.91 12.54
CA ASP A 370 -1.98 -6.30 12.99
C ASP A 370 -0.69 -7.09 12.76
N ARG A 371 -0.06 -7.55 13.86
CA ARG A 371 1.20 -8.31 13.81
C ARG A 371 1.06 -9.65 13.12
N ASN A 372 -0.03 -10.37 13.38
CA ASN A 372 -0.28 -11.68 12.79
C ASN A 372 -0.49 -11.54 11.28
N TRP A 373 -1.20 -10.49 10.86
CA TRP A 373 -1.37 -10.17 9.46
C TRP A 373 -0.04 -9.81 8.78
N PHE A 374 0.78 -8.97 9.41
CA PHE A 374 2.12 -8.67 8.91
C PHE A 374 2.96 -9.94 8.72
N ASP A 375 2.99 -10.81 9.73
CA ASP A 375 3.76 -12.06 9.70
C ASP A 375 3.23 -13.06 8.65
N LEU A 376 1.90 -13.15 8.49
CA LEU A 376 1.28 -13.93 7.42
C LEU A 376 1.65 -13.37 6.05
N ALA A 377 1.50 -12.06 5.84
CA ALA A 377 1.75 -11.41 4.56
C ALA A 377 3.21 -11.56 4.12
N ARG A 378 4.17 -11.28 4.99
CA ARG A 378 5.59 -11.43 4.64
C ARG A 378 6.03 -12.87 4.42
N SER A 379 5.35 -13.83 5.04
CA SER A 379 5.57 -15.27 4.79
C SER A 379 5.00 -15.73 3.45
N HIS A 380 3.87 -15.17 3.02
CA HIS A 380 3.22 -15.53 1.78
C HIS A 380 3.82 -14.81 0.55
N LEU A 381 4.22 -13.54 0.71
CA LEU A 381 4.69 -12.70 -0.39
C LEU A 381 6.11 -13.07 -0.86
N PRO A 382 6.45 -12.88 -2.15
CA PRO A 382 7.76 -13.22 -2.67
C PRO A 382 8.89 -12.34 -2.10
N ASP A 383 9.94 -12.97 -1.57
CA ASP A 383 11.11 -12.29 -0.98
C ASP A 383 11.79 -11.31 -1.94
N ALA A 384 11.81 -11.64 -3.23
CA ALA A 384 12.50 -10.85 -4.25
C ALA A 384 11.88 -9.46 -4.44
N ASN A 385 10.56 -9.32 -4.27
CA ASN A 385 9.79 -8.16 -4.71
C ASN A 385 9.27 -7.27 -3.57
N TRP A 386 9.54 -7.64 -2.32
CA TRP A 386 9.03 -6.93 -1.14
C TRP A 386 10.14 -6.57 -0.18
N LYS A 387 10.04 -5.39 0.43
CA LYS A 387 10.78 -4.96 1.62
C LYS A 387 9.81 -4.91 2.80
N CYS A 388 10.32 -5.21 3.98
CA CYS A 388 9.54 -5.15 5.22
C CYS A 388 10.15 -4.13 6.17
N VAL A 389 9.30 -3.34 6.82
CA VAL A 389 9.70 -2.32 7.79
C VAL A 389 8.78 -2.39 9.00
N GLU A 390 9.34 -2.24 10.19
CA GLU A 390 8.62 -2.04 11.44
C GLU A 390 8.77 -0.57 11.88
N VAL A 391 7.68 0.06 12.30
CA VAL A 391 7.65 1.42 12.84
C VAL A 391 7.23 1.34 14.30
N TYR A 392 8.10 1.79 15.19
CA TYR A 392 7.87 1.82 16.62
C TYR A 392 7.68 3.25 17.11
N GLU A 393 6.93 3.42 18.19
CA GLU A 393 6.95 4.67 18.92
C GLU A 393 8.36 4.91 19.49
N GLY A 394 8.79 6.17 19.44
CA GLY A 394 10.09 6.57 19.99
C GLY A 394 10.11 6.65 21.50
N ASN A 395 11.15 7.30 22.03
CA ASN A 395 11.24 7.58 23.45
C ASN A 395 10.06 8.47 23.91
N GLY A 396 9.20 7.93 24.77
CA GLY A 396 8.03 8.65 25.32
C GLY A 396 8.39 9.83 26.23
N ALA A 397 9.65 9.96 26.67
CA ALA A 397 10.15 11.12 27.41
C ALA A 397 10.65 12.26 26.49
N ALA A 398 10.68 12.07 25.18
CA ALA A 398 11.06 13.12 24.24
C ALA A 398 9.97 14.20 24.16
N THR A 399 10.38 15.44 23.87
CA THR A 399 9.48 16.59 23.67
C THR A 399 8.55 16.41 22.46
N ALA A 400 8.92 15.55 21.52
CA ALA A 400 8.13 15.10 20.39
C ALA A 400 8.21 13.57 20.30
N PRO A 401 7.10 12.85 20.02
CA PRO A 401 7.20 11.44 19.63
C PRO A 401 8.09 11.32 18.39
N ILE A 402 9.13 10.50 18.46
CA ILE A 402 10.09 10.28 17.35
C ILE A 402 9.98 8.83 16.87
N PRO A 403 9.11 8.51 15.89
CA PRO A 403 8.97 7.16 15.42
C PRO A 403 10.30 6.59 14.94
N ILE A 404 10.57 5.34 15.30
CA ILE A 404 11.77 4.61 14.90
C ILE A 404 11.39 3.70 13.74
N VAL A 405 12.01 3.92 12.58
CA VAL A 405 11.83 3.10 11.38
C VAL A 405 12.93 2.03 11.37
N ARG A 406 12.53 0.75 11.38
CA ARG A 406 13.45 -0.39 11.43
C ARG A 406 13.21 -1.34 10.26
N PRO A 407 14.19 -1.52 9.36
CA PRO A 407 14.12 -2.58 8.35
C PRO A 407 14.02 -3.97 8.98
N THR A 408 13.27 -4.87 8.36
CA THR A 408 13.17 -6.27 8.79
C THR A 408 13.10 -7.22 7.59
N GLN A 409 13.26 -8.52 7.85
CA GLN A 409 13.24 -9.55 6.81
C GLN A 409 11.82 -9.97 6.45
N ASN A 410 11.65 -10.42 5.20
CA ASN A 410 10.39 -10.99 4.74
C ASN A 410 10.07 -12.31 5.45
N ARG A 411 11.08 -13.10 5.84
CA ARG A 411 10.87 -14.34 6.58
C ARG A 411 10.89 -14.10 8.09
N PRO A 412 9.82 -14.43 8.85
CA PRO A 412 9.74 -14.15 10.28
C PRO A 412 10.89 -14.74 11.10
N ALA A 413 11.27 -16.00 10.85
CA ALA A 413 12.38 -16.64 11.55
C ALA A 413 13.71 -15.91 11.31
N ARG A 414 13.99 -15.45 10.09
CA ARG A 414 15.19 -14.66 9.77
C ARG A 414 15.17 -13.29 10.44
N ALA A 415 14.01 -12.63 10.48
CA ALA A 415 13.85 -11.36 11.17
C ALA A 415 14.10 -11.46 12.68
N LEU A 416 13.64 -12.54 13.33
CA LEU A 416 13.91 -12.81 14.74
C LEU A 416 15.39 -13.11 14.98
N LEU A 417 16.02 -13.81 14.03
CA LEU A 417 17.44 -14.10 14.10
C LEU A 417 18.30 -12.83 13.98
N ASP A 418 17.93 -11.87 13.13
CA ASP A 418 18.59 -10.56 13.05
C ASP A 418 18.46 -9.81 14.39
N LYS A 419 17.28 -9.85 15.02
CA LYS A 419 17.09 -9.32 16.39
C LYS A 419 18.01 -9.99 17.41
N ALA A 420 18.15 -11.31 17.36
CA ALA A 420 19.06 -12.04 18.23
C ALA A 420 20.53 -11.63 18.02
N LYS A 421 20.96 -11.48 16.76
CA LYS A 421 22.31 -11.03 16.37
C LYS A 421 22.62 -9.62 16.84
N GLU A 422 21.64 -8.72 16.88
CA GLU A 422 21.81 -7.39 17.45
C GLU A 422 21.90 -7.43 18.98
N LEU A 423 20.97 -8.13 19.64
CA LEU A 423 20.88 -8.16 21.10
C LEU A 423 22.08 -8.85 21.76
N VAL A 424 22.68 -9.84 21.10
CA VAL A 424 23.88 -10.52 21.65
C VAL A 424 25.09 -9.57 21.71
N GLN A 425 25.06 -8.44 20.99
CA GLN A 425 26.07 -7.38 21.11
C GLN A 425 25.80 -6.41 22.27
N THR A 426 24.69 -6.57 22.96
CA THR A 426 24.31 -5.79 24.16
C THR A 426 24.50 -6.62 25.42
N PRO A 427 24.36 -6.03 26.63
CA PRO A 427 24.36 -6.78 27.88
C PRO A 427 23.18 -7.76 28.05
N TYR A 428 22.13 -7.65 27.23
CA TYR A 428 20.89 -8.44 27.36
C TYR A 428 20.98 -9.77 26.60
N VAL A 429 21.91 -10.62 27.00
CA VAL A 429 22.24 -11.88 26.31
C VAL A 429 21.08 -12.89 26.40
N GLU A 430 20.37 -12.91 27.52
CA GLU A 430 19.15 -13.69 27.73
C GLU A 430 18.03 -13.32 26.74
N ALA A 431 17.91 -12.04 26.39
CA ALA A 431 16.96 -11.59 25.37
C ALA A 431 17.38 -12.14 24.00
N ALA A 432 18.67 -12.09 23.66
CA ALA A 432 19.19 -12.66 22.42
C ALA A 432 18.91 -14.17 22.31
N ALA A 433 19.11 -14.93 23.39
CA ALA A 433 18.79 -16.36 23.45
C ALA A 433 17.30 -16.63 23.23
N ASN A 434 16.41 -15.81 23.80
CA ASN A 434 14.97 -15.92 23.61
C ASN A 434 14.54 -15.60 22.17
N TYR A 435 15.16 -14.61 21.51
CA TYR A 435 14.92 -14.35 20.08
C TYR A 435 15.45 -15.48 19.19
N ALA A 436 16.62 -16.05 19.52
CA ALA A 436 17.14 -17.22 18.83
C ALA A 436 16.19 -18.43 18.97
N ARG A 437 15.61 -18.61 20.16
CA ARG A 437 14.57 -19.64 20.40
C ARG A 437 13.35 -19.43 19.52
N GLN A 438 12.79 -18.23 19.48
CA GLN A 438 11.64 -17.93 18.62
C GLN A 438 11.95 -18.17 17.13
N ALA A 439 13.15 -17.78 16.68
CA ALA A 439 13.62 -18.06 15.32
C ALA A 439 13.73 -19.57 15.06
N PHE A 440 14.25 -20.33 16.01
CA PHE A 440 14.31 -21.80 15.97
C PHE A 440 12.92 -22.43 15.86
N GLU A 441 11.97 -22.06 16.73
CA GLU A 441 10.63 -22.63 16.79
C GLU A 441 9.84 -22.39 15.49
N LEU A 442 9.96 -21.18 14.91
CA LEU A 442 9.39 -20.89 13.60
C LEU A 442 10.16 -21.58 12.47
N GLY A 443 11.49 -21.67 12.60
CA GLY A 443 12.37 -22.31 11.62
C GLY A 443 12.05 -23.79 11.42
N VAL A 444 11.87 -24.56 12.49
CA VAL A 444 11.55 -26.00 12.38
C VAL A 444 10.15 -26.24 11.78
N ARG A 445 9.18 -25.38 12.08
CA ARG A 445 7.84 -25.41 11.45
C ARG A 445 7.95 -25.16 9.95
N THR A 446 8.70 -24.12 9.57
CA THR A 446 8.95 -23.76 8.16
C THR A 446 9.69 -24.87 7.42
N ALA A 447 10.68 -25.50 8.05
CA ALA A 447 11.42 -26.61 7.47
C ALA A 447 10.51 -27.83 7.21
N CYS A 448 9.57 -28.13 8.11
CA CYS A 448 8.60 -29.21 7.90
C CYS A 448 7.73 -28.96 6.67
N GLU A 449 7.26 -27.72 6.48
CA GLU A 449 6.49 -27.33 5.29
C GLU A 449 7.32 -27.47 4.01
N LEU A 450 8.53 -26.88 3.98
CA LEU A 450 9.42 -26.93 2.82
C LEU A 450 9.81 -28.36 2.43
N LYS A 451 9.98 -29.24 3.42
CA LYS A 451 10.35 -30.65 3.23
C LYS A 451 9.16 -31.60 3.16
N LYS A 452 7.93 -31.08 3.17
CA LYS A 452 6.68 -31.85 3.11
C LYS A 452 6.62 -32.98 4.15
N ILE A 453 7.00 -32.67 5.38
CA ILE A 453 7.04 -33.62 6.48
C ILE A 453 5.62 -33.91 6.99
N GLU A 454 5.27 -35.18 7.08
CA GLU A 454 3.98 -35.62 7.61
C GLU A 454 3.96 -35.57 9.15
N MET A 455 2.98 -34.83 9.68
CA MET A 455 2.74 -34.66 11.11
C MET A 455 1.43 -35.36 11.52
N ARG A 456 1.35 -35.84 12.77
CA ARG A 456 0.06 -36.31 13.32
C ARG A 456 -0.95 -35.15 13.29
N TYR A 457 -2.20 -35.44 12.97
CA TYR A 457 -3.25 -34.44 13.07
C TYR A 457 -3.55 -34.13 14.55
N CYS A 458 -3.62 -32.84 14.88
CA CYS A 458 -4.04 -32.34 16.18
C CYS A 458 -5.08 -31.23 15.97
N THR A 459 -6.22 -31.31 16.67
CA THR A 459 -7.26 -30.28 16.60
C THR A 459 -6.76 -28.91 17.09
N ASP A 460 -5.89 -28.90 18.12
CA ASP A 460 -5.17 -27.71 18.53
C ASP A 460 -3.75 -27.71 17.92
N PRO A 461 -3.44 -26.82 16.97
CA PRO A 461 -2.10 -26.71 16.39
C PRO A 461 -1.02 -26.34 17.42
N LYS A 462 -1.39 -25.75 18.56
CA LYS A 462 -0.46 -25.43 19.66
C LYS A 462 -0.05 -26.68 20.45
N ALA A 463 -0.75 -27.80 20.28
CA ALA A 463 -0.38 -29.07 20.89
C ALA A 463 0.94 -29.63 20.34
N HIS A 464 1.33 -29.23 19.13
CA HIS A 464 2.65 -29.56 18.60
C HIS A 464 3.74 -28.71 19.25
N GLN A 465 4.62 -29.38 19.98
CA GLN A 465 5.82 -28.78 20.57
C GLN A 465 6.95 -28.72 19.52
N ALA A 466 7.92 -27.82 19.72
CA ALA A 466 9.08 -27.72 18.83
C ALA A 466 9.85 -29.05 18.68
N GLN A 467 9.83 -29.87 19.73
CA GLN A 467 10.44 -31.20 19.72
C GLN A 467 9.75 -32.16 18.73
N ASP A 468 8.41 -32.11 18.63
CA ASP A 468 7.66 -32.97 17.71
C ASP A 468 8.09 -32.73 16.26
N PHE A 469 8.33 -31.46 15.89
CA PHE A 469 8.83 -31.09 14.56
C PHE A 469 10.27 -31.56 14.36
N LEU A 470 11.15 -31.36 15.34
CA LEU A 470 12.54 -31.83 15.27
C LEU A 470 12.62 -33.35 15.05
N ASP A 471 11.87 -34.13 15.82
CA ASP A 471 11.90 -35.59 15.74
C ASP A 471 11.40 -36.11 14.39
N LYS A 472 10.44 -35.40 13.79
CA LYS A 472 9.97 -35.70 12.44
C LYS A 472 10.96 -35.27 11.36
N LEU A 473 11.64 -34.13 11.53
CA LEU A 473 12.71 -33.68 10.61
C LEU A 473 13.92 -34.63 10.62
N LYS A 474 14.23 -35.30 11.74
CA LYS A 474 15.26 -36.35 11.82
C LYS A 474 14.95 -37.57 10.92
N GLN A 475 13.71 -37.74 10.48
CA GLN A 475 13.32 -38.84 9.58
C GLN A 475 13.47 -38.47 8.10
N TRP A 476 13.69 -37.19 7.78
CA TRP A 476 13.84 -36.74 6.40
C TRP A 476 15.12 -37.33 5.78
N PRO A 477 15.06 -38.00 4.62
CA PRO A 477 16.20 -38.76 4.06
C PRO A 477 17.29 -37.88 3.41
N GLY A 478 17.11 -36.57 3.35
CA GLY A 478 17.98 -35.68 2.58
C GLY A 478 17.47 -35.44 1.15
N SER A 479 18.30 -34.77 0.36
CA SER A 479 18.05 -34.44 -1.05
C SER A 479 19.38 -34.38 -1.82
N ALA A 480 19.33 -34.15 -3.13
CA ALA A 480 20.54 -33.93 -3.92
C ALA A 480 21.36 -32.71 -3.46
N SER A 481 20.72 -31.70 -2.86
CA SER A 481 21.37 -30.45 -2.43
C SER A 481 21.79 -30.46 -0.95
N VAL A 482 21.29 -31.43 -0.18
CA VAL A 482 21.51 -31.56 1.27
C VAL A 482 21.62 -33.03 1.62
N SER A 483 22.82 -33.48 1.99
CA SER A 483 23.03 -34.85 2.41
C SER A 483 22.31 -35.15 3.74
N LYS A 484 21.96 -36.42 3.96
CA LYS A 484 21.38 -36.87 5.22
C LYS A 484 22.29 -36.58 6.42
N ALA A 485 23.60 -36.81 6.24
CA ALA A 485 24.59 -36.59 7.30
C ALA A 485 24.67 -35.12 7.71
N ASP A 486 24.69 -34.19 6.75
CA ASP A 486 24.74 -32.74 7.05
C ASP A 486 23.46 -32.28 7.75
N TRP A 487 22.31 -32.81 7.31
CA TRP A 487 21.01 -32.52 7.90
C TRP A 487 20.93 -32.99 9.36
N ASP A 488 21.32 -34.24 9.61
CA ASP A 488 21.29 -34.83 10.95
C ASP A 488 22.29 -34.14 11.89
N ALA A 489 23.47 -33.76 11.39
CA ALA A 489 24.44 -32.96 12.13
C ALA A 489 23.86 -31.59 12.52
N ALA A 490 23.19 -30.90 11.60
CA ALA A 490 22.55 -29.61 11.88
C ALA A 490 21.42 -29.74 12.92
N LEU A 491 20.58 -30.77 12.81
CA LEU A 491 19.50 -31.04 13.77
C LEU A 491 20.05 -31.40 15.17
N ALA A 492 21.07 -32.26 15.25
CA ALA A 492 21.69 -32.63 16.51
C ALA A 492 22.31 -31.41 17.21
N ARG A 493 22.99 -30.54 16.45
CA ARG A 493 23.55 -29.28 16.96
C ARG A 493 22.45 -28.34 17.45
N LEU A 494 21.38 -28.18 16.69
CA LEU A 494 20.22 -27.38 17.09
C LEU A 494 19.58 -27.89 18.37
N GLU A 495 19.33 -29.18 18.46
CA GLU A 495 18.68 -29.81 19.62
C GLU A 495 19.52 -29.68 20.89
N MET A 496 20.84 -29.85 20.78
CA MET A 496 21.78 -29.60 21.87
C MET A 496 21.64 -28.15 22.38
N LEU A 497 21.78 -27.16 21.48
CA LEU A 497 21.73 -25.73 21.84
C LEU A 497 20.34 -25.29 22.29
N LYS A 498 19.27 -25.93 21.79
CA LYS A 498 17.91 -25.74 22.29
C LYS A 498 17.82 -26.11 23.76
N ASN A 499 18.36 -27.27 24.14
CA ASN A 499 18.25 -27.80 25.50
C ASN A 499 19.16 -27.07 26.49
N VAL A 500 20.38 -26.68 26.10
CA VAL A 500 21.38 -26.13 27.04
C VAL A 500 21.46 -24.60 27.04
N VAL A 501 20.98 -23.93 25.98
CA VAL A 501 21.06 -22.46 25.85
C VAL A 501 19.69 -21.82 25.77
N MET A 502 18.91 -22.17 24.74
CA MET A 502 17.68 -21.46 24.40
C MET A 502 16.57 -21.68 25.42
N ASN A 503 16.30 -22.94 25.79
CA ASN A 503 15.26 -23.28 26.76
C ASN A 503 15.59 -22.74 28.17
N PRO A 504 16.80 -22.92 28.72
CA PRO A 504 17.11 -22.42 30.06
C PRO A 504 16.93 -20.90 30.18
N TYR A 505 17.37 -20.11 29.19
CA TYR A 505 17.20 -18.64 29.21
C TYR A 505 15.77 -18.13 29.06
N SER A 506 14.81 -19.01 28.75
CA SER A 506 13.39 -18.66 28.80
C SER A 506 12.78 -18.78 30.20
N HIS A 507 13.52 -19.31 31.18
CA HIS A 507 13.07 -19.46 32.55
C HIS A 507 13.73 -18.43 33.48
N PRO A 508 13.01 -17.87 34.47
CA PRO A 508 13.56 -16.88 35.40
C PRO A 508 14.79 -17.35 36.19
N SER A 509 14.95 -18.65 36.38
CA SER A 509 16.04 -19.28 37.12
C SER A 509 17.12 -19.86 36.21
N ALA A 510 17.34 -19.25 35.04
CA ALA A 510 18.35 -19.70 34.09
C ALA A 510 19.75 -19.72 34.73
N PRO A 511 20.58 -20.75 34.47
CA PRO A 511 21.98 -20.71 34.82
C PRO A 511 22.69 -19.59 34.04
N ASN A 512 23.83 -19.11 34.56
CA ASN A 512 24.63 -18.11 33.86
C ASN A 512 25.36 -18.76 32.67
N ILE A 513 24.72 -18.73 31.50
CA ILE A 513 25.25 -19.30 30.27
C ILE A 513 26.17 -18.27 29.58
N PRO A 514 27.38 -18.65 29.14
CA PRO A 514 28.28 -17.72 28.49
C PRO A 514 27.70 -17.13 27.19
N LYS A 515 27.97 -15.84 26.92
CA LYS A 515 27.62 -15.17 25.66
C LYS A 515 28.03 -15.99 24.42
N GLN A 516 29.20 -16.64 24.47
CA GLN A 516 29.71 -17.47 23.38
C GLN A 516 28.76 -18.65 23.03
N GLU A 517 28.08 -19.24 24.01
CA GLU A 517 27.11 -20.31 23.77
C GLU A 517 25.82 -19.77 23.11
N VAL A 518 25.43 -18.54 23.44
CA VAL A 518 24.31 -17.85 22.77
C VAL A 518 24.66 -17.49 21.33
N GLU A 519 25.88 -17.03 21.07
CA GLU A 519 26.37 -16.82 19.70
C GLU A 519 26.38 -18.13 18.90
N GLN A 520 26.78 -19.24 19.53
CA GLN A 520 26.70 -20.57 18.91
C GLN A 520 25.25 -21.01 18.64
N ALA A 521 24.31 -20.72 19.54
CA ALA A 521 22.88 -20.96 19.32
C ALA A 521 22.35 -20.17 18.12
N ILE A 522 22.67 -18.88 18.04
CA ILE A 522 22.30 -18.01 16.91
C ILE A 522 22.88 -18.56 15.60
N ALA A 523 24.17 -18.93 15.58
CA ALA A 523 24.82 -19.48 14.40
C ALA A 523 24.16 -20.80 13.94
N ALA A 524 23.86 -21.71 14.87
CA ALA A 524 23.21 -22.98 14.56
C ALA A 524 21.81 -22.79 13.94
N VAL A 525 21.03 -21.82 14.44
CA VAL A 525 19.73 -21.47 13.84
C VAL A 525 19.92 -20.88 12.44
N ASP A 526 20.88 -19.98 12.25
CA ASP A 526 21.18 -19.41 10.92
C ASP A 526 21.53 -20.49 9.88
N ASP A 527 22.44 -21.39 10.26
CA ASP A 527 22.93 -22.44 9.39
C ASP A 527 21.83 -23.44 9.05
N PHE A 528 21.00 -23.81 10.03
CA PHE A 528 19.82 -24.64 9.77
C PHE A 528 18.82 -23.97 8.84
N LEU A 529 18.51 -22.68 9.02
CA LEU A 529 17.57 -21.96 8.15
C LEU A 529 18.09 -21.88 6.70
N LYS A 530 19.41 -21.71 6.51
CA LYS A 530 20.04 -21.76 5.18
C LYS A 530 19.96 -23.16 4.58
N LEU A 531 20.20 -24.19 5.38
CA LEU A 531 20.15 -25.59 4.95
C LEU A 531 18.73 -26.00 4.55
N ALA A 532 17.73 -25.65 5.36
CA ALA A 532 16.32 -25.95 5.13
C ALA A 532 15.76 -25.30 3.86
N ALA A 533 16.27 -24.12 3.50
CA ALA A 533 15.86 -23.39 2.29
C ALA A 533 16.37 -23.98 0.97
N LYS A 534 17.37 -24.87 1.00
CA LYS A 534 17.83 -25.59 -0.20
C LYS A 534 16.77 -26.59 -0.64
N LYS A 535 16.56 -26.76 -1.96
CA LYS A 535 15.52 -27.66 -2.49
C LYS A 535 15.87 -29.13 -2.26
#